data_AF-A0A7R9XUZ5-F1
#
_entry.id   AF-A0A7R9XUZ5-F1
#
_cell.length_a   1.000
_cell.length_b   1.000
_cell.length_c   1.000
_cell.angle_alpha   90.00
_cell.angle_beta   90.00
_cell.angle_gamma   90.00
#
_symmetry.space_group_name_H-M   'P 1'
#
loop_
_entity.id
_entity.type
_entity.pdbx_description
1 polymer ?
#
loop_
_entity_poly.entity_id
_entity_poly.type
_entity_poly.pdbx_seq_one_letter_code
_entity_poly.pdbx_strand_id
1 'polypeptide(L)'
;GGGAVGAGPPRQADALPRADITAKALGHSYVVECDTMEDAVAFSNRYAPEHLIVNVVDADKYTDSFTNAGSIFVGQWTPESVGDYASGTNHVLPTYGYARMYGGVSLDAFVKKITVQSLSAEGIVNLGPHVEAMAAVEGLDAHKNAVTLRLAKAREEVASEQ
;
A
#
# COMPACT_ATOMS: atom_id res chain seq x y z
N GLY A 1 -34.99 -20.34 -19.70
CA GLY A 1 -35.12 -21.17 -20.91
C GLY A 1 -33.74 -21.61 -21.32
N GLY A 2 -33.43 -22.89 -21.19
CA GLY A 2 -32.13 -23.45 -21.53
C GLY A 2 -31.94 -23.47 -23.04
N GLY A 3 -30.99 -22.67 -23.53
CA GLY A 3 -30.51 -22.70 -24.91
C GLY A 3 -29.21 -23.49 -24.97
N ALA A 4 -29.20 -24.53 -25.80
CA ALA A 4 -28.06 -25.39 -26.08
C ALA A 4 -26.86 -24.60 -26.61
N VAL A 5 -25.65 -24.92 -26.12
CA VAL A 5 -24.39 -24.50 -26.74
C VAL A 5 -23.89 -25.66 -27.59
N GLY A 6 -24.17 -25.59 -28.89
CA GLY A 6 -23.46 -26.40 -29.89
C GLY A 6 -21.96 -26.09 -29.81
N ALA A 7 -21.12 -27.10 -30.11
CA ALA A 7 -19.67 -27.07 -29.99
C ALA A 7 -19.05 -25.72 -30.39
N GLY A 8 -18.77 -24.89 -29.39
CA GLY A 8 -18.05 -23.64 -29.57
C GLY A 8 -16.59 -23.91 -29.98
N PRO A 9 -15.87 -22.90 -30.46
CA PRO A 9 -14.42 -23.00 -30.64
C PRO A 9 -13.78 -23.51 -29.34
N PRO A 10 -12.67 -24.28 -29.40
CA PRO A 10 -11.97 -24.72 -28.20
C PRO A 10 -11.71 -23.51 -27.31
N ARG A 11 -12.00 -23.65 -26.01
CA ARG A 11 -11.78 -22.55 -25.06
C ARG A 11 -10.32 -22.14 -25.20
N GLN A 12 -10.01 -20.84 -25.16
CA GLN A 12 -8.64 -20.35 -25.33
C GLN A 12 -7.63 -21.14 -24.49
N ALA A 13 -8.01 -21.48 -23.25
CA ALA A 13 -7.24 -22.31 -22.33
C ALA A 13 -6.80 -23.67 -22.92
N ASP A 14 -7.66 -24.35 -23.68
CA ASP A 14 -7.40 -25.68 -24.25
C ASP A 14 -6.39 -25.62 -25.41
N ALA A 15 -6.22 -24.44 -26.03
CA ALA A 15 -5.29 -24.22 -27.15
C ALA A 15 -3.91 -23.69 -26.72
N LEU A 16 -3.70 -23.42 -25.41
CA LEU A 16 -2.45 -22.88 -24.90
C LEU A 16 -1.37 -23.97 -24.76
N PRO A 17 -0.09 -23.67 -25.05
CA PRO A 17 1.02 -24.60 -24.77
C PRO A 17 1.13 -25.01 -23.30
N ARG A 18 0.58 -24.20 -22.39
CA ARG A 18 0.56 -24.43 -20.93
C ARG A 18 -0.86 -24.75 -20.40
N ALA A 19 -1.71 -25.36 -21.23
CA ALA A 19 -3.10 -25.67 -20.90
C ALA A 19 -3.26 -26.46 -19.59
N ASP A 20 -2.33 -27.35 -19.25
CA ASP A 20 -2.37 -28.15 -18.01
C ASP A 20 -2.20 -27.28 -16.75
N ILE A 21 -1.31 -26.28 -16.80
CA ILE A 21 -1.13 -25.29 -15.72
C ILE A 21 -2.37 -24.42 -15.61
N THR A 22 -2.89 -23.92 -16.74
CA THR A 22 -4.11 -23.11 -16.77
C THR A 22 -5.30 -23.88 -16.19
N ALA A 23 -5.48 -25.14 -16.56
CA ALA A 23 -6.57 -25.98 -16.03
C ALA A 23 -6.46 -26.19 -14.51
N LYS A 24 -5.24 -26.43 -13.98
CA LYS A 24 -5.01 -26.55 -12.53
C LYS A 24 -5.32 -25.24 -11.79
N ALA A 25 -4.93 -24.10 -12.34
CA ALA A 25 -5.23 -22.78 -11.74
C ALA A 25 -6.75 -22.49 -11.75
N LEU A 26 -7.43 -22.79 -12.87
CA LEU A 26 -8.88 -22.65 -12.99
C LEU A 26 -9.64 -23.56 -12.02
N GLY A 27 -9.10 -24.74 -11.67
CA GLY A 27 -9.68 -25.63 -10.67
C GLY A 27 -9.75 -25.04 -9.24
N HIS A 28 -8.98 -23.99 -8.95
CA HIS A 28 -9.01 -23.24 -7.69
C HIS A 28 -9.60 -21.83 -7.85
N SER A 29 -10.03 -21.48 -9.07
CA SER A 29 -10.63 -20.19 -9.38
C SER A 29 -12.15 -20.27 -9.18
N TYR A 30 -12.79 -19.13 -9.00
CA TYR A 30 -14.24 -19.04 -8.85
C TYR A 30 -14.77 -17.76 -9.50
N VAL A 31 -16.07 -17.75 -9.77
CA VAL A 31 -16.81 -16.58 -10.24
C VAL A 31 -17.76 -16.16 -9.12
N VAL A 32 -17.80 -14.86 -8.85
CA VAL A 32 -18.75 -14.27 -7.90
C VAL A 32 -19.69 -13.37 -8.70
N GLU A 33 -20.98 -13.69 -8.65
CA GLU A 33 -22.04 -12.82 -9.17
C GLU A 33 -22.41 -11.81 -8.07
N CYS A 34 -22.42 -10.53 -8.42
CA CYS A 34 -22.71 -9.43 -7.51
C CYS A 34 -23.92 -8.65 -8.06
N ASP A 35 -24.83 -8.22 -7.19
CA ASP A 35 -26.02 -7.48 -7.59
C ASP A 35 -25.68 -6.04 -8.03
N THR A 36 -24.63 -5.46 -7.43
CA THR A 36 -24.19 -4.08 -7.67
C THR A 36 -22.68 -3.97 -7.85
N MET A 37 -22.23 -2.83 -8.38
CA MET A 37 -20.79 -2.53 -8.49
C MET A 37 -20.18 -2.30 -7.10
N GLU A 38 -20.94 -1.74 -6.17
CA GLU A 38 -20.56 -1.55 -4.78
C GLU A 38 -20.25 -2.89 -4.09
N ASP A 39 -21.08 -3.93 -4.34
CA ASP A 39 -20.83 -5.27 -3.83
C ASP A 39 -19.55 -5.88 -4.42
N ALA A 40 -19.31 -5.68 -5.72
CA ALA A 40 -18.09 -6.15 -6.39
C ALA A 40 -16.83 -5.44 -5.86
N VAL A 41 -16.91 -4.13 -5.62
CA VAL A 41 -15.85 -3.34 -4.98
C VAL A 41 -15.59 -3.84 -3.57
N ALA A 42 -16.64 -4.05 -2.76
CA ALA A 42 -16.52 -4.54 -1.39
C ALA A 42 -15.88 -5.94 -1.36
N PHE A 43 -16.29 -6.83 -2.27
CA PHE A 43 -15.70 -8.14 -2.43
C PHE A 43 -14.21 -8.06 -2.80
N SER A 44 -13.86 -7.28 -3.83
CA SER A 44 -12.49 -7.10 -4.29
C SER A 44 -11.58 -6.56 -3.17
N ASN A 45 -12.02 -5.52 -2.47
CA ASN A 45 -11.29 -4.95 -1.34
C ASN A 45 -11.09 -5.95 -0.20
N ARG A 46 -12.07 -6.83 0.06
CA ARG A 46 -11.94 -7.88 1.07
C ARG A 46 -10.96 -8.97 0.63
N TYR A 47 -11.00 -9.34 -0.64
CA TYR A 47 -10.12 -10.34 -1.25
C TYR A 47 -8.67 -9.86 -1.33
N ALA A 48 -8.47 -8.57 -1.60
CA ALA A 48 -7.17 -7.90 -1.73
C ALA A 48 -6.27 -8.56 -2.79
N PRO A 49 -6.66 -8.50 -4.08
CA PRO A 49 -5.95 -9.16 -5.16
C PRO A 49 -4.56 -8.54 -5.41
N GLU A 50 -3.67 -9.36 -5.98
CA GLU A 50 -2.38 -8.90 -6.53
C GLU A 50 -2.64 -7.94 -7.72
N HIS A 51 -3.40 -8.40 -8.71
CA HIS A 51 -3.83 -7.64 -9.88
C HIS A 51 -5.35 -7.48 -9.90
N LEU A 52 -5.84 -6.26 -10.10
CA LEU A 52 -7.25 -5.96 -10.29
C LEU A 52 -7.50 -5.39 -11.68
N ILE A 53 -8.29 -6.08 -12.49
CA ILE A 53 -8.73 -5.58 -13.80
C ILE A 53 -10.17 -5.08 -13.67
N VAL A 54 -10.38 -3.79 -13.93
CA VAL A 54 -11.69 -3.13 -13.89
C VAL A 54 -12.18 -2.92 -15.32
N ASN A 55 -12.85 -3.93 -15.87
CA ASN A 55 -13.38 -3.92 -17.23
C ASN A 55 -14.91 -3.73 -17.24
N VAL A 56 -15.34 -2.51 -16.93
CA VAL A 56 -16.74 -2.07 -16.96
C VAL A 56 -16.88 -0.77 -17.74
N VAL A 57 -18.12 -0.39 -18.08
CA VAL A 57 -18.40 0.94 -18.64
C VAL A 57 -18.07 2.01 -17.61
N ASP A 58 -17.41 3.10 -18.04
CA ASP A 58 -16.94 4.19 -17.18
C ASP A 58 -16.05 3.75 -16.01
N ALA A 59 -15.16 2.77 -16.24
CA ALA A 59 -14.29 2.16 -15.23
C ALA A 59 -13.54 3.17 -14.33
N ASP A 60 -13.13 4.32 -14.89
CA ASP A 60 -12.43 5.39 -14.16
C ASP A 60 -13.24 5.93 -12.97
N LYS A 61 -14.58 5.83 -12.98
CA LYS A 61 -15.43 6.32 -11.87
C LYS A 61 -15.25 5.53 -10.58
N TYR A 62 -14.72 4.30 -10.67
CA TYR A 62 -14.66 3.38 -9.54
C TYR A 62 -13.26 3.25 -8.95
N THR A 63 -12.22 3.81 -9.59
CA THR A 63 -10.82 3.60 -9.18
C THR A 63 -10.57 3.99 -7.73
N ASP A 64 -11.15 5.10 -7.28
CA ASP A 64 -10.99 5.63 -5.92
C ASP A 64 -11.73 4.79 -4.87
N SER A 65 -12.61 3.88 -5.29
CA SER A 65 -13.35 2.99 -4.39
C SER A 65 -12.55 1.73 -4.03
N PHE A 66 -11.48 1.42 -4.78
CA PHE A 66 -10.62 0.28 -4.49
C PHE A 66 -9.50 0.67 -3.53
N THR A 67 -9.52 0.09 -2.34
CA THR A 67 -8.58 0.39 -1.25
C THR A 67 -7.50 -0.69 -1.10
N ASN A 68 -7.74 -1.91 -1.58
CA ASN A 68 -6.77 -3.01 -1.52
C ASN A 68 -6.60 -3.69 -2.88
N ALA A 69 -5.52 -3.37 -3.57
CA ALA A 69 -5.04 -4.08 -4.77
C ALA A 69 -3.54 -3.78 -4.95
N GLY A 70 -2.77 -4.75 -5.45
CA GLY A 70 -1.35 -4.52 -5.75
C GLY A 70 -1.15 -3.56 -6.93
N SER A 71 -1.87 -3.80 -8.03
CA SER A 71 -1.91 -2.91 -9.20
C SER A 71 -3.29 -2.99 -9.87
N ILE A 72 -3.77 -1.86 -10.40
CA ILE A 72 -5.11 -1.71 -10.98
C ILE A 72 -5.01 -1.39 -12.46
N PHE A 73 -5.73 -2.17 -13.27
CA PHE A 73 -5.81 -2.03 -14.72
C PHE A 73 -7.21 -1.57 -15.10
N VAL A 74 -7.31 -0.40 -15.74
CA VAL A 74 -8.59 0.30 -15.92
C VAL A 74 -9.00 0.30 -17.39
N GLY A 75 -10.22 -0.19 -17.65
CA GLY A 75 -10.85 -0.17 -18.97
C GLY A 75 -10.44 -1.31 -19.92
N GLN A 76 -11.17 -1.40 -21.04
CA GLN A 76 -11.12 -2.51 -22.00
C GLN A 76 -9.79 -2.71 -22.73
N TRP A 77 -8.91 -1.70 -22.75
CA TRP A 77 -7.66 -1.72 -23.52
C TRP A 77 -6.42 -1.97 -22.65
N THR A 78 -6.61 -2.26 -21.37
CA THR A 78 -5.54 -2.33 -20.37
C THR A 78 -5.44 -3.75 -19.81
N PRO A 79 -5.00 -4.75 -20.58
CA PRO A 79 -4.82 -6.10 -20.05
C PRO A 79 -3.64 -6.13 -19.05
N GLU A 80 -3.67 -7.06 -18.09
CA GLU A 80 -2.57 -7.28 -17.13
C GLU A 80 -1.19 -7.33 -17.80
N SER A 81 -1.13 -7.95 -18.99
CA SER A 81 0.08 -8.08 -19.79
C SER A 81 0.82 -6.76 -20.05
N VAL A 82 0.14 -5.61 -20.23
CA VAL A 82 0.89 -4.36 -20.43
C VAL A 82 1.64 -3.94 -19.17
N GLY A 83 1.10 -4.22 -17.98
CA GLY A 83 1.75 -3.96 -16.69
C GLY A 83 2.87 -4.94 -16.37
N ASP A 84 2.72 -6.20 -16.78
CA ASP A 84 3.76 -7.22 -16.63
C ASP A 84 5.06 -6.90 -17.39
N TYR A 85 4.95 -6.11 -18.46
CA TYR A 85 6.05 -5.92 -19.41
C TYR A 85 6.51 -4.46 -19.58
N ALA A 86 5.61 -3.51 -19.87
CA ALA A 86 6.04 -2.26 -20.52
C ALA A 86 5.25 -0.97 -20.20
N SER A 87 4.19 -1.02 -19.38
CA SER A 87 3.46 0.19 -19.00
C SER A 87 4.30 1.15 -18.15
N GLY A 88 5.30 0.61 -17.44
CA GLY A 88 6.15 1.31 -16.49
C GLY A 88 5.82 1.02 -15.02
N THR A 89 4.70 0.34 -14.73
CA THR A 89 4.40 -0.17 -13.38
C THR A 89 5.33 -1.31 -12.99
N ASN A 90 5.50 -1.58 -11.69
CA ASN A 90 6.28 -2.72 -11.21
C ASN A 90 5.37 -3.95 -11.03
N HIS A 91 5.74 -5.09 -11.60
CA HIS A 91 4.97 -6.34 -11.48
C HIS A 91 5.32 -7.18 -10.24
N VAL A 92 6.27 -6.73 -9.40
CA VAL A 92 6.58 -7.40 -8.14
C VAL A 92 5.61 -6.87 -7.09
N LEU A 93 4.52 -7.61 -6.90
CA LEU A 93 3.36 -7.19 -6.11
C LEU A 93 3.08 -8.16 -4.94
N PRO A 94 2.39 -7.68 -3.88
CA PRO A 94 2.00 -8.54 -2.76
C PRO A 94 0.84 -9.47 -3.13
N THR A 95 1.03 -10.77 -2.89
CA THR A 95 0.03 -11.82 -3.11
C THR A 95 -0.65 -12.26 -1.81
N TYR A 96 -1.54 -13.26 -1.86
CA TYR A 96 -2.14 -13.90 -0.68
C TYR A 96 -2.86 -12.93 0.29
N GLY A 97 -3.40 -11.84 -0.25
CA GLY A 97 -4.10 -10.80 0.51
C GLY A 97 -3.19 -9.83 1.26
N TYR A 98 -1.87 -9.84 0.99
CA TYR A 98 -0.93 -8.87 1.54
C TYR A 98 -1.07 -7.46 0.94
N ALA A 99 -1.83 -7.30 -0.15
CA ALA A 99 -2.21 -5.99 -0.69
C ALA A 99 -3.04 -5.13 0.30
N ARG A 100 -3.48 -5.70 1.44
CA ARG A 100 -4.11 -4.96 2.54
C ARG A 100 -3.16 -4.02 3.29
N MET A 101 -1.86 -4.28 3.25
CA MET A 101 -0.88 -3.53 4.04
C MET A 101 0.47 -3.30 3.33
N TYR A 102 0.72 -3.97 2.21
CA TYR A 102 1.90 -3.79 1.39
C TYR A 102 1.53 -3.16 0.05
N GLY A 103 2.38 -2.28 -0.46
CA GLY A 103 2.35 -1.85 -1.86
C GLY A 103 3.25 -2.71 -2.73
N GLY A 104 3.14 -2.55 -4.05
CA GLY A 104 4.13 -3.06 -5.00
C GLY A 104 5.53 -2.50 -4.77
N VAL A 105 6.54 -3.16 -5.31
CA VAL A 105 7.92 -2.65 -5.25
C VAL A 105 7.99 -1.27 -5.90
N SER A 106 8.55 -0.31 -5.16
CA SER A 106 8.75 1.06 -5.60
C SER A 106 10.19 1.50 -5.33
N LEU A 107 10.56 2.72 -5.73
CA LEU A 107 11.86 3.30 -5.42
C LEU A 107 12.12 3.31 -3.90
N ASP A 108 11.08 3.59 -3.10
CA ASP A 108 11.16 3.64 -1.64
C ASP A 108 11.54 2.29 -1.00
N ALA A 109 11.34 1.17 -1.70
CA ALA A 109 11.76 -0.16 -1.23
C ALA A 109 13.30 -0.33 -1.20
N PHE A 110 14.05 0.53 -1.90
CA PHE A 110 15.50 0.47 -2.00
C PHE A 110 16.22 1.55 -1.19
N VAL A 111 15.48 2.37 -0.44
CA VAL A 111 16.02 3.46 0.38
C VAL A 111 15.69 3.26 1.86
N LYS A 112 16.39 4.01 2.72
CA LYS A 112 16.11 4.07 4.16
C LYS A 112 15.75 5.51 4.51
N LYS A 113 14.68 5.70 5.28
CA LYS A 113 14.25 7.03 5.76
C LYS A 113 14.91 7.30 7.11
N ILE A 114 16.02 8.05 7.12
CA ILE A 114 16.75 8.43 8.34
C ILE A 114 16.29 9.82 8.79
N THR A 115 15.73 9.93 9.99
CA THR A 115 15.36 11.22 10.59
C THR A 115 16.58 11.87 11.25
N VAL A 116 16.74 13.18 11.04
CA VAL A 116 17.83 13.96 11.64
C VAL A 116 17.22 15.17 12.33
N GLN A 117 17.61 15.39 13.58
CA GLN A 117 17.19 16.53 14.38
C GLN A 117 18.40 17.26 14.95
N SER A 118 18.31 18.58 15.00
CA SER A 118 19.29 19.47 15.62
C SER A 118 18.53 20.61 16.29
N LEU A 119 18.93 20.96 17.51
CA LEU A 119 18.36 22.08 18.27
C LEU A 119 19.46 23.10 18.52
N SER A 120 19.12 24.38 18.35
CA SER A 120 19.92 25.48 18.89
C SER A 120 19.80 25.55 20.42
N ALA A 121 20.64 26.36 21.05
CA ALA A 121 20.50 26.68 22.48
C ALA A 121 19.10 27.24 22.80
N GLU A 122 18.60 28.19 22.00
CA GLU A 122 17.23 28.70 22.14
C GLU A 122 16.18 27.60 21.95
N GLY A 123 16.37 26.73 20.95
CA GLY A 123 15.46 25.62 20.67
C GLY A 123 15.31 24.66 21.86
N ILE A 124 16.40 24.30 22.53
CA ILE A 124 16.33 23.44 23.72
C ILE A 124 15.78 24.19 24.93
N VAL A 125 16.01 25.50 25.06
CA VAL A 125 15.38 26.32 26.12
C VAL A 125 13.86 26.32 25.99
N ASN A 126 13.34 26.38 24.76
CA ASN A 126 11.90 26.36 24.49
C ASN A 126 11.29 24.97 24.62
N LEU A 127 11.92 23.92 24.04
CA LEU A 127 11.35 22.57 24.03
C LEU A 127 11.61 21.79 25.33
N GLY A 128 12.76 22.03 25.97
CA GLY A 128 13.26 21.24 27.08
C GLY A 128 12.29 21.09 28.26
N PRO A 129 11.64 22.16 28.75
CA PRO A 129 10.69 22.07 29.86
C PRO A 129 9.52 21.11 29.60
N HIS A 130 9.06 21.03 28.35
CA HIS A 130 8.01 20.08 27.96
C HIS A 130 8.51 18.64 28.01
N VAL A 131 9.74 18.39 27.55
CA VAL A 131 10.36 17.06 27.60
C VAL A 131 10.61 16.62 29.04
N GLU A 132 11.07 17.51 29.91
CA GLU A 132 11.24 17.21 31.34
C GLU A 132 9.93 16.81 32.02
N ALA A 133 8.83 17.52 31.71
CA ALA A 133 7.51 17.23 32.26
C ALA A 133 6.99 15.87 31.80
N MET A 134 7.10 15.55 30.50
CA MET A 134 6.72 14.24 29.97
C MET A 134 7.56 13.11 30.57
N ALA A 135 8.89 13.27 30.62
CA ALA A 135 9.78 12.27 31.18
C ALA A 135 9.53 12.03 32.69
N ALA A 136 9.12 13.06 33.44
CA ALA A 136 8.73 12.91 34.83
C ALA A 136 7.44 12.09 35.01
N VAL A 137 6.43 12.31 34.15
CA VAL A 137 5.18 11.53 34.17
C VAL A 137 5.43 10.07 33.81
N GLU A 138 6.36 9.80 32.88
CA GLU A 138 6.77 8.45 32.50
C GLU A 138 7.70 7.76 33.51
N GLY A 139 8.17 8.47 34.54
CA GLY A 139 9.13 7.94 35.52
C GLY A 139 10.53 7.69 34.95
N LEU A 140 10.92 8.40 33.89
CA LEU A 140 12.19 8.25 33.18
C LEU A 140 13.20 9.34 33.58
N ASP A 141 13.67 9.30 34.82
CA ASP A 141 14.55 10.35 35.38
C ASP A 141 15.84 10.57 34.59
N ALA A 142 16.43 9.52 34.00
CA ALA A 142 17.62 9.65 33.17
C ALA A 142 17.37 10.48 31.90
N HIS A 143 16.18 10.36 31.29
CA HIS A 143 15.81 11.14 30.11
C HIS A 143 15.57 12.60 30.49
N LYS A 144 14.87 12.84 31.60
CA LYS A 144 14.68 14.19 32.16
C LYS A 144 16.01 14.86 32.45
N ASN A 145 16.89 14.18 33.19
CA ASN A 145 18.19 14.74 33.60
C ASN A 145 19.08 15.08 32.41
N ALA A 146 19.01 14.33 31.30
CA ALA A 146 19.75 14.64 30.08
C ALA A 146 19.37 16.02 29.50
N VAL A 147 18.11 16.43 29.64
CA VAL A 147 17.60 17.75 29.25
C VAL A 147 17.97 18.79 30.30
N THR A 148 17.72 18.52 31.59
CA THR A 148 18.00 19.44 32.70
C THR A 148 19.44 19.95 32.70
N LEU A 149 20.41 19.04 32.52
CA LEU A 149 21.83 19.38 32.50
C LEU A 149 22.20 20.32 31.34
N ARG A 150 21.52 20.19 30.19
CA ARG A 150 21.78 21.04 29.02
C ARG A 150 21.05 22.37 29.11
N LEU A 151 19.84 22.40 29.69
CA LEU A 151 19.07 23.63 29.88
C LEU A 151 19.82 24.67 30.70
N ALA A 152 20.52 24.24 31.76
CA ALA A 152 21.33 25.13 32.58
C ALA A 152 22.37 25.87 31.72
N LYS A 153 23.16 25.11 30.96
CA LYS A 153 24.19 25.67 30.06
C LYS A 153 23.58 26.51 28.92
N ALA A 154 22.51 26.03 28.29
CA ALA A 154 21.89 26.69 27.15
C ALA A 154 21.28 28.05 27.51
N ARG A 155 20.73 28.20 28.72
CA ARG A 155 20.20 29.49 29.20
C ARG A 155 21.29 30.53 29.39
N GLU A 156 22.46 30.12 29.88
CA GLU A 156 23.63 31.01 30.01
C GLU A 156 24.11 31.47 28.62
N GLU A 157 24.21 30.54 27.66
CA GLU A 157 24.60 30.83 26.29
C GLU A 157 23.65 31.83 25.64
N VAL A 158 22.33 31.58 25.69
CA VAL A 158 21.31 32.49 25.15
C VAL A 158 21.33 33.86 25.82
N ALA A 159 21.57 33.93 27.14
CA ALA A 159 21.65 35.20 27.87
C ALA A 159 22.92 36.00 27.56
N SER A 160 24.01 35.35 27.12
CA SER A 160 25.29 36.00 26.78
C SER A 160 25.33 36.59 25.36
N GLU A 161 24.39 36.19 24.51
CA GLU A 161 24.26 36.66 23.12
C GLU A 161 23.26 37.83 22.97
N GLN A 162 22.63 38.27 24.07
CA GLN A 162 21.69 39.40 24.16
C GLN A 162 22.33 40.62 24.83
#